data_AF-A0A847B3T8-F1
#
_entry.id   AF-A0A847B3T8-F1
#
_cell.length_a   1.000
_cell.length_b   1.000
_cell.length_c   1.000
_cell.angle_alpha   90.00
_cell.angle_beta   90.00
_cell.angle_gamma   90.00
#
_symmetry.space_group_name_H-M   'P 1'
#
loop_
_entity.id
_entity.type
_entity.pdbx_description
1 polymer ?
#
loop_
_entity_poly.entity_id
_entity_poly.type
_entity_poly.pdbx_seq_one_letter_code
_entity_poly.pdbx_strand_id
1 'polypeptide(L)' 'QGIALMVDKKIDIFNPRVIAVMAFIGIVGLGIDAINVNENFVLPGIGLAAFGGILLNMLLVFIENN' A
#
# COMPACT_ATOMS: atom_id res chain seq x y z
N GLN A 1 -12.89 -7.38 -0.48
CA GLN A 1 -13.58 -6.14 -0.06
C GLN A 1 -12.82 -4.87 -0.46
N GLY A 2 -11.48 -4.85 -0.46
CA GLY A 2 -10.69 -3.67 -0.86
C GLY A 2 -11.02 -3.10 -2.25
N ILE A 3 -11.02 -3.93 -3.30
CA ILE A 3 -11.33 -3.47 -4.67
C ILE A 3 -12.76 -2.91 -4.78
N ALA A 4 -13.73 -3.53 -4.11
CA ALA A 4 -15.12 -3.03 -4.09
C ALA A 4 -15.23 -1.65 -3.42
N LEU A 5 -14.47 -1.40 -2.35
CA LEU A 5 -14.38 -0.08 -1.72
C LEU A 5 -13.74 0.96 -2.64
N MET A 6 -12.73 0.58 -3.43
CA MET A 6 -12.09 1.48 -4.39
C MET A 6 -13.03 1.89 -5.52
N VAL A 7 -13.86 0.95 -6.00
CA VAL A 7 -14.91 1.21 -6.99
C VAL A 7 -15.99 2.14 -6.41
N ASP A 8 -16.44 1.87 -5.18
CA ASP A 8 -17.41 2.72 -4.48
C ASP A 8 -16.91 4.16 -4.27
N LYS A 9 -15.63 4.30 -3.91
CA LYS A 9 -14.96 5.60 -3.75
C LYS A 9 -14.60 6.29 -5.06
N LYS A 10 -14.91 5.69 -6.22
CA LYS A 10 -14.56 6.21 -7.56
C LYS A 10 -13.09 6.62 -7.64
N ILE A 11 -12.20 5.79 -7.08
CA ILE A 11 -10.77 6.03 -7.15
C ILE A 11 -10.35 6.02 -8.61
N ASP A 12 -9.65 7.05 -9.05
CA ASP A 12 -9.07 7.09 -10.40
C ASP A 12 -7.89 6.12 -10.49
N ILE A 13 -8.15 4.95 -11.05
CA ILE A 13 -7.16 3.90 -11.29
C ILE A 13 -6.17 4.23 -12.42
N PHE A 14 -6.40 5.31 -13.17
CA PHE A 14 -5.47 5.79 -14.19
C PHE A 14 -4.48 6.83 -13.65
N ASN A 15 -4.70 7.34 -12.44
CA ASN A 15 -3.76 8.24 -11.80
C ASN A 15 -2.43 7.50 -11.52
N PRO A 16 -1.28 7.99 -12.05
CA PRO A 16 0.02 7.36 -11.84
C PRO A 16 0.37 7.12 -10.36
N ARG A 17 -0.06 8.01 -9.47
CA ARG A 17 0.11 7.90 -8.02
C ARG A 17 -0.64 6.69 -7.46
N VAL A 18 -1.91 6.55 -7.84
CA VAL A 18 -2.77 5.43 -7.40
C VAL A 18 -2.21 4.11 -7.92
N ILE A 19 -1.77 4.08 -9.18
CA ILE A 19 -1.13 2.91 -9.79
C ILE A 19 0.14 2.52 -9.01
N ALA A 20 0.99 3.48 -8.67
CA ALA A 20 2.22 3.21 -7.92
C ALA A 20 1.94 2.61 -6.52
N VAL A 21 0.96 3.17 -5.80
CA VAL A 21 0.57 2.69 -4.47
C VAL A 21 -0.08 1.30 -4.56
N MET A 22 -0.95 1.08 -5.55
CA MET A 22 -1.59 -0.22 -5.81
C MET A 22 -0.57 -1.29 -6.18
N ALA A 23 0.39 -0.97 -7.05
CA ALA A 23 1.45 -1.89 -7.45
C ALA A 23 2.34 -2.25 -6.26
N PHE A 24 2.71 -1.27 -5.43
CA PHE A 24 3.46 -1.52 -4.20
C PHE A 24 2.72 -2.47 -3.25
N ILE A 25 1.45 -2.19 -2.97
CA ILE A 25 0.63 -3.02 -2.08
C ILE A 25 0.48 -4.43 -2.65
N GLY A 26 0.30 -4.57 -3.97
CA GLY A 26 0.23 -5.86 -4.64
C GLY A 26 1.52 -6.66 -4.53
N ILE A 27 2.67 -6.05 -4.82
CA ILE A 27 3.98 -6.71 -4.78
C ILE A 27 4.33 -7.12 -3.34
N VAL A 28 4.19 -6.20 -2.38
CA VAL A 28 4.59 -6.45 -0.99
C VAL A 28 3.58 -7.36 -0.28
N GLY A 29 2.29 -7.13 -0.50
CA GLY A 29 1.21 -7.89 0.15
C GLY A 29 1.06 -9.31 -0.36
N LEU A 30 1.46 -9.60 -1.60
CA LEU A 30 1.47 -10.95 -2.15
C LEU A 30 2.86 -11.62 -2.08
N GLY A 31 3.93 -10.83 -2.01
CA GLY A 31 5.30 -11.34 -2.06
C GLY A 31 5.89 -11.74 -0.71
N ILE A 32 5.28 -11.34 0.41
CA ILE A 32 5.78 -11.61 1.76
C ILE A 32 4.61 -12.12 2.61
N ASP A 33 4.79 -13.26 3.26
CA ASP A 33 3.79 -13.81 4.18
C ASP A 33 3.83 -13.07 5.53
N ALA A 34 5.02 -13.02 6.15
CA ALA A 34 5.26 -12.28 7.39
C ALA A 34 6.73 -11.89 7.57
N ILE A 35 6.97 -10.88 8.40
CA ILE A 35 8.30 -10.44 8.83
C ILE A 35 8.36 -10.50 10.36
N ASN A 36 9.32 -11.25 10.88
CA ASN A 36 9.62 -11.23 12.32
C ASN A 36 10.42 -9.98 12.64
N VAL A 37 9.81 -9.02 13.32
CA VAL A 37 10.47 -7.78 13.73
C VAL A 37 11.28 -8.02 15.02
N ASN A 38 10.74 -8.84 15.92
CA ASN A 38 11.45 -9.37 17.09
C ASN A 38 10.87 -10.73 17.50
N GLU A 39 11.40 -11.34 18.56
CA GLU A 39 10.98 -12.67 19.04
C GLU A 39 9.50 -12.76 19.48
N ASN A 40 8.88 -11.64 19.81
CA ASN A 40 7.50 -11.54 20.28
C ASN A 40 6.53 -10.87 19.28
N PHE A 41 7.04 -10.33 18.16
CA PHE A 41 6.24 -9.53 17.23
C PHE A 41 6.51 -9.92 15.78
N VAL A 42 5.46 -10.48 15.18
CA VAL A 42 5.41 -10.86 13.78
C VAL A 42 4.51 -9.88 13.05
N LEU A 43 5.08 -9.15 12.10
CA LEU A 43 4.35 -8.24 11.24
C LEU A 43 3.88 -9.01 9.99
N PRO A 44 2.58 -9.22 9.79
CA PRO A 44 2.09 -9.87 8.58
C PRO A 44 2.42 -9.02 7.35
N GLY A 45 2.71 -9.65 6.21
CA GLY A 45 3.07 -8.96 4.97
C GLY A 45 2.01 -7.99 4.48
N ILE A 46 0.73 -8.29 4.72
CA ILE A 46 -0.38 -7.37 4.45
C ILE A 46 -0.31 -6.09 5.33
N GLY A 47 0.17 -6.22 6.57
CA GLY A 47 0.40 -5.08 7.47
C GLY A 47 1.55 -4.21 6.99
N LEU A 48 2.64 -4.83 6.51
CA LEU A 48 3.75 -4.12 5.89
C LEU A 48 3.32 -3.40 4.61
N ALA A 49 2.52 -4.07 3.77
CA ALA A 49 1.99 -3.51 2.53
C ALA A 49 1.12 -2.27 2.80
N ALA A 50 0.24 -2.34 3.79
CA ALA A 50 -0.59 -1.21 4.20
C ALA A 50 0.26 -0.03 4.72
N PHE A 51 1.22 -0.31 5.61
CA PHE A 51 2.10 0.73 6.16
C PHE A 51 2.94 1.41 5.08
N GLY A 52 3.58 0.61 4.22
CA GLY A 52 4.38 1.14 3.11
C GLY A 52 3.54 1.87 2.06
N GLY A 53 2.31 1.41 1.78
CA GLY A 53 1.39 2.08 0.86
C GLY A 53 0.97 3.47 1.36
N ILE A 54 0.73 3.62 2.67
CA ILE A 54 0.44 4.92 3.29
C ILE A 54 1.65 5.85 3.20
N LEU A 55 2.84 5.37 3.57
CA LEU A 55 4.08 6.15 3.49
C LEU A 55 4.39 6.60 2.06
N LEU A 56 4.28 5.69 1.09
CA LEU A 56 4.50 5.99 -0.31
C LEU A 56 3.50 7.04 -0.81
N ASN A 57 2.21 6.90 -0.49
CA ASN A 57 1.21 7.88 -0.89
C ASN A 57 1.50 9.27 -0.31
N MET A 58 1.89 9.36 0.96
CA MET A 58 2.27 10.64 1.58
C MET A 58 3.50 11.26 0.90
N LEU A 59 4.53 10.45 0.60
CA LEU A 59 5.72 10.91 -0.09
C LEU A 59 5.41 11.41 -1.50
N LEU A 60 4.56 10.71 -2.24
CA LEU A 60 4.15 11.13 -3.59
C LEU A 60 3.31 12.42 -3.54
N VAL A 61 2.42 12.57 -2.57
CA VAL A 61 1.68 13.83 -2.35
C VAL A 61 2.63 14.97 -2.03
N PHE A 62 3.65 14.73 -1.20
CA PHE A 62 4.65 15.73 -0.86
C PHE A 62 5.45 16.19 -2.08
N ILE A 63 5.89 15.26 -2.93
CA ILE A 63 6.64 15.57 -4.17
C ILE A 63 5.76 16.30 -5.18
N GLU A 64 4.48 15.97 -5.31
CA GLU A 64 3.61 16.60 -6.30
C GLU A 64 3.20 18.03 -5.91
N ASN A 65 3.16 18.33 -4.60
CA ASN A 65 2.78 19.64 -4.07
C ASN A 65 3.96 20.62 -3.90
N ASN A 66 5.18 20.21 -4.23
CA ASN A 66 6.40 20.99 -4.03
C ASN A 66 7.15 21.19 -5.34
#